data_AF-A0A367RYX0-F1
#
_entry.id   AF-A0A367RYX0-F1
#
_cell.length_a   1.000
_cell.length_b   1.000
_cell.length_c   1.000
_cell.angle_alpha   90.00
_cell.angle_beta   90.00
_cell.angle_gamma   90.00
#
_symmetry.space_group_name_H-M   'P 1'
#
loop_
_entity.id
_entity.type
_entity.pdbx_description
1 polymer ?
#
loop_
_entity_poly.entity_id
_entity_poly.type
_entity_poly.pdbx_seq_one_letter_code
_entity_poly.pdbx_strand_id
1 'polypeptide(L)'
;MLTLDRETKSAPSYSILNSSIKETFTAIDRFEWQAVEEILQMRKKQLYREAGYKSFEEYCQAELSAWGGYRRINQLLGAKEVIDAADELGEHIKNERQARSLMRLVKEPEKLKAAVAIALKDNPSPSESDFAAAANKVVPRLLRKKPVVQEPLVPEIQEPMVPPSPKVTVTSPTHQRYGESGTIEADPPNYWQQIVTFDDGEKLLLNNTDLDAPNVPFPRERTYQLEYSEAIAALKEQYQQELERLEQDLRIGLLSEARARAEEQVQEQLQSLQQLFQQQKQQNIQLQQRLDELEGLRQLELENQRLQRRIQELERAVEERPAQEWGNTLTLQATKALNKQVKQALDRTIDLRSLALEPPKENAQECLRLMGIALSNLASAMNNTKALEAAAIILGSEPTPSAIAYRAEQLQLLPQAVSDIRAVLSKPGCSWWDYLEVATEYEVIKQDYWAELTPQETELITALEKTESSQITEPLVPEESLTERSSSNGELIIGLGSIVAHSDIYCALYNAKGEVIEDLGDEVWVAWEHWKDKPKKTDRYFKDDLRLL
;
A
#
# COMPACT_ATOMS: atom_id res chain seq x y z
N MET A 1 81.05 -20.44 -47.64
CA MET A 1 79.62 -20.23 -47.94
C MET A 1 78.83 -21.32 -47.25
N LEU A 2 78.08 -20.96 -46.21
CA LEU A 2 76.83 -21.57 -45.76
C LEU A 2 76.23 -20.56 -44.78
N THR A 3 74.97 -20.24 -45.02
CA THR A 3 74.27 -18.99 -44.72
C THR A 3 73.84 -18.89 -43.27
N LEU A 4 74.07 -17.70 -42.67
CA LEU A 4 73.39 -17.27 -41.45
C LEU A 4 71.91 -17.03 -41.79
N ASP A 5 71.03 -17.84 -41.21
CA ASP A 5 69.59 -17.58 -41.22
C ASP A 5 69.32 -16.30 -40.42
N ARG A 6 68.81 -15.29 -41.12
CA ARG A 6 68.32 -14.04 -40.54
C ARG A 6 67.02 -14.33 -39.78
N GLU A 7 67.08 -14.34 -38.45
CA GLU A 7 65.88 -14.09 -37.64
C GLU A 7 65.46 -12.63 -37.84
N THR A 8 64.37 -12.45 -38.58
CA THR A 8 63.68 -11.17 -38.78
C THR A 8 63.15 -10.66 -37.45
N LYS A 9 63.82 -9.68 -36.84
CA LYS A 9 63.27 -8.84 -35.77
C LYS A 9 62.12 -8.01 -36.34
N SER A 10 60.90 -8.51 -36.27
CA SER A 10 59.70 -7.70 -36.49
C SER A 10 59.59 -6.65 -35.38
N ALA A 11 59.24 -5.42 -35.75
CA ALA A 11 59.02 -4.35 -34.79
C ALA A 11 57.95 -4.76 -33.77
N PRO A 12 58.14 -4.48 -32.46
CA PRO A 12 57.12 -4.80 -31.46
C PRO A 12 55.82 -4.08 -31.82
N SER A 13 54.79 -4.88 -32.04
CA SER A 13 53.46 -4.38 -32.36
C SER A 13 52.88 -3.65 -31.15
N TYR A 14 52.95 -2.32 -31.14
CA TYR A 14 52.34 -1.48 -30.11
C TYR A 14 50.82 -1.71 -29.97
N SER A 15 50.15 -2.24 -30.99
CA SER A 15 48.73 -2.59 -30.89
C SER A 15 48.50 -3.83 -30.00
N ILE A 16 49.40 -4.83 -30.04
CA ILE A 16 49.35 -6.01 -29.16
C ILE A 16 49.67 -5.62 -27.71
N LEU A 17 50.63 -4.71 -27.51
CA LEU A 17 50.96 -4.22 -26.18
C LEU A 17 49.80 -3.40 -25.59
N ASN A 18 49.16 -2.54 -26.41
CA ASN A 18 47.99 -1.77 -25.98
C ASN A 18 46.75 -2.65 -25.73
N SER A 19 46.54 -3.72 -26.50
CA SER A 19 45.43 -4.66 -26.21
C SER A 19 45.67 -5.43 -24.93
N SER A 20 46.90 -5.91 -24.69
CA SER A 20 47.28 -6.59 -23.45
C SER A 20 47.13 -5.67 -22.24
N ILE A 21 47.55 -4.40 -22.34
CA ILE A 21 47.36 -3.41 -21.27
C ILE A 21 45.86 -3.19 -20.99
N LYS A 22 45.03 -3.04 -22.03
CA LYS A 22 43.57 -2.91 -21.85
C LYS A 22 42.96 -4.13 -21.19
N GLU A 23 43.36 -5.34 -21.59
CA GLU A 23 42.90 -6.58 -20.98
C GLU A 23 43.30 -6.64 -19.49
N THR A 24 44.53 -6.27 -19.13
CA THR A 24 44.96 -6.22 -17.73
C THR A 24 44.16 -5.23 -16.89
N PHE A 25 43.89 -4.02 -17.40
CA PHE A 25 43.04 -3.06 -16.70
C PHE A 25 41.61 -3.57 -16.53
N THR A 26 41.00 -4.17 -17.57
CA THR A 26 39.66 -4.75 -17.44
C THR A 26 39.61 -5.93 -16.46
N ALA A 27 40.69 -6.70 -16.33
CA ALA A 27 40.78 -7.77 -15.34
C ALA A 27 40.89 -7.22 -13.91
N ILE A 28 41.65 -6.13 -13.74
CA ILE A 28 41.75 -5.40 -12.46
C ILE A 28 40.39 -4.82 -12.08
N ASP A 29 39.70 -4.14 -13.01
CA ASP A 29 38.37 -3.57 -12.76
C ASP A 29 37.36 -4.64 -12.34
N ARG A 30 37.37 -5.83 -13.00
CA ARG A 30 36.53 -6.97 -12.61
C ARG A 30 36.85 -7.50 -11.21
N PHE A 31 38.13 -7.59 -10.86
CA PHE A 31 38.56 -8.03 -9.54
C PHE A 31 38.15 -7.02 -8.46
N GLU A 32 38.25 -5.72 -8.73
CA GLU A 32 37.76 -4.68 -7.81
C GLU A 32 36.25 -4.84 -7.55
N TRP A 33 35.45 -5.11 -8.59
CA TRP A 33 34.00 -5.34 -8.41
C TRP A 33 33.68 -6.60 -7.59
N GLN A 34 34.43 -7.69 -7.78
CA GLN A 34 34.28 -8.90 -6.98
C GLN A 34 34.64 -8.66 -5.51
N ALA A 35 35.74 -7.95 -5.23
CA ALA A 35 36.11 -7.60 -3.86
C ALA A 35 35.05 -6.71 -3.18
N VAL A 36 34.44 -5.79 -3.94
CA VAL A 36 33.34 -4.94 -3.44
C VAL A 36 32.07 -5.75 -3.12
N GLU A 37 31.76 -6.79 -3.91
CA GLU A 37 30.70 -7.77 -3.64
C GLU A 37 30.90 -8.46 -2.28
N GLU A 38 32.10 -8.96 -2.04
CA GLU A 38 32.45 -9.64 -0.79
C GLU A 38 32.37 -8.69 0.41
N ILE A 39 32.86 -7.46 0.26
CA ILE A 39 32.77 -6.42 1.28
C ILE A 39 31.30 -6.06 1.59
N LEU A 40 30.43 -5.99 0.58
CA LEU A 40 28.99 -5.81 0.76
C LEU A 40 28.37 -6.97 1.55
N GLN A 41 28.72 -8.20 1.21
CA GLN A 41 28.23 -9.38 1.93
C GLN A 41 28.72 -9.38 3.38
N MET A 42 29.97 -9.00 3.64
CA MET A 42 30.50 -8.84 4.99
C MET A 42 29.73 -7.78 5.79
N ARG A 43 29.37 -6.66 5.15
CA ARG A 43 28.52 -5.61 5.76
C ARG A 43 27.12 -6.15 6.08
N LYS A 44 26.46 -6.82 5.12
CA LYS A 44 25.10 -7.36 5.26
C LYS A 44 25.01 -8.45 6.33
N LYS A 45 25.98 -9.36 6.38
CA LYS A 45 26.08 -10.43 7.38
C LYS A 45 26.63 -9.96 8.72
N GLN A 46 26.99 -8.68 8.85
CA GLN A 46 27.55 -8.07 10.05
C GLN A 46 28.82 -8.78 10.58
N LEU A 47 29.62 -9.38 9.70
CA LEU A 47 30.82 -10.14 10.06
C LEU A 47 31.88 -9.27 10.77
N TYR A 48 31.87 -7.96 10.54
CA TYR A 48 32.71 -7.02 11.28
C TYR A 48 32.43 -7.01 12.79
N ARG A 49 31.21 -7.36 13.22
CA ARG A 49 30.86 -7.51 14.64
C ARG A 49 31.46 -8.78 15.24
N GLU A 50 31.52 -9.86 14.47
CA GLU A 50 32.18 -11.11 14.87
C GLU A 50 33.70 -10.91 15.04
N ALA A 51 34.28 -10.03 14.22
CA ALA A 51 35.68 -9.58 14.34
C ALA A 51 35.91 -8.55 15.47
N GLY A 52 34.89 -8.17 16.23
CA GLY A 52 35.01 -7.30 17.40
C GLY A 52 34.92 -5.79 17.13
N TYR A 53 34.58 -5.37 15.91
CA TYR A 53 34.40 -3.96 15.55
C TYR A 53 32.98 -3.47 15.82
N LYS A 54 32.82 -2.22 16.30
CA LYS A 54 31.50 -1.67 16.66
C LYS A 54 30.72 -1.21 15.43
N SER A 55 31.43 -0.74 14.40
CA SER A 55 30.84 -0.31 13.13
C SER A 55 31.62 -0.83 11.94
N PHE A 56 30.94 -0.95 10.80
CA PHE A 56 31.55 -1.31 9.54
C PHE A 56 32.57 -0.25 9.08
N GLU A 57 32.35 1.01 9.46
CA GLU A 57 33.25 2.12 9.14
C GLU A 57 34.59 1.96 9.88
N GLU A 58 34.54 1.60 11.16
CA GLU A 58 35.73 1.31 11.97
C GLU A 58 36.52 0.12 11.40
N TYR A 59 35.82 -0.95 11.02
CA TYR A 59 36.42 -2.11 10.37
C TYR A 59 37.13 -1.73 9.06
N CYS A 60 36.45 -0.97 8.20
CA CYS A 60 37.02 -0.49 6.94
C CYS A 60 38.19 0.47 7.14
N GLN A 61 38.14 1.29 8.19
CA GLN A 61 39.21 2.22 8.51
C GLN A 61 40.43 1.54 9.15
N ALA A 62 40.23 0.43 9.87
CA ALA A 62 41.32 -0.35 10.47
C ALA A 62 41.96 -1.29 9.44
N GLU A 63 41.18 -2.21 8.87
CA GLU A 63 41.69 -3.30 8.02
C GLU A 63 41.99 -2.86 6.59
N LEU A 64 41.24 -1.87 6.07
CA LEU A 64 41.34 -1.42 4.67
C LEU A 64 41.92 0.00 4.55
N SER A 65 42.60 0.48 5.59
CA SER A 65 43.33 1.76 5.58
C SER A 65 44.32 1.87 4.42
N ALA A 66 45.07 0.81 4.14
CA ALA A 66 46.04 0.72 3.04
C ALA A 66 45.39 0.94 1.65
N TRP A 67 44.09 0.68 1.53
CA TRP A 67 43.30 0.80 0.30
C TRP A 67 42.45 2.08 0.26
N GLY A 68 42.74 3.06 1.12
CA GLY A 68 42.02 4.33 1.20
C GLY A 68 40.87 4.37 2.21
N GLY A 69 40.75 3.32 3.03
CA GLY A 69 39.83 3.22 4.16
C GLY A 69 38.36 3.30 3.76
N TYR A 70 37.53 3.67 4.73
CA TYR A 70 36.08 3.70 4.54
C TYR A 70 35.64 4.62 3.39
N ARG A 71 36.32 5.74 3.17
CA ARG A 71 35.99 6.70 2.10
C ARG A 71 36.07 6.07 0.71
N ARG A 72 37.13 5.31 0.42
CA ARG A 72 37.32 4.67 -0.90
C ARG A 72 36.31 3.54 -1.09
N ILE A 73 36.08 2.75 -0.05
CA ILE A 73 35.09 1.66 -0.09
C ILE A 73 33.69 2.22 -0.31
N ASN A 74 33.30 3.28 0.39
CA ASN A 74 31.98 3.88 0.21
C ASN A 74 31.78 4.44 -1.21
N GLN A 75 32.83 4.93 -1.86
CA GLN A 75 32.78 5.34 -3.28
C GLN A 75 32.54 4.15 -4.21
N LEU A 76 33.23 3.03 -3.97
CA LEU A 76 33.06 1.81 -4.77
C LEU A 76 31.69 1.17 -4.54
N LEU A 77 31.22 1.16 -3.29
CA LEU A 77 29.86 0.71 -2.93
C LEU A 77 28.80 1.54 -3.64
N GLY A 78 28.90 2.87 -3.57
CA GLY A 78 27.99 3.75 -4.28
C GLY A 78 28.05 3.55 -5.80
N ALA A 79 29.24 3.39 -6.37
CA ALA A 79 29.39 3.13 -7.79
C ALA A 79 28.75 1.81 -8.22
N LYS A 80 28.76 0.80 -7.34
CA LYS A 80 28.03 -0.45 -7.56
C LYS A 80 26.52 -0.24 -7.53
N GLU A 81 26.02 0.52 -6.56
CA GLU A 81 24.60 0.87 -6.47
C GLU A 81 24.10 1.58 -7.74
N VAL A 82 24.93 2.41 -8.38
CA VAL A 82 24.63 3.03 -9.69
C VAL A 82 24.48 1.98 -10.79
N ILE A 83 25.36 0.97 -10.82
CA ILE A 83 25.33 -0.10 -11.81
C ILE A 83 24.09 -0.97 -11.60
N ASP A 84 23.84 -1.38 -10.36
CA ASP A 84 22.68 -2.19 -9.99
C ASP A 84 21.37 -1.44 -10.29
N ALA A 85 21.30 -0.12 -10.05
CA ALA A 85 20.12 0.70 -10.36
C ALA A 85 19.93 1.00 -11.87
N ALA A 86 20.97 0.83 -12.69
CA ALA A 86 20.92 1.01 -14.14
C ALA A 86 20.38 -0.23 -14.88
N ASP A 87 20.23 -1.37 -14.20
CA ASP A 87 19.88 -2.68 -14.78
C ASP A 87 20.76 -3.01 -16.01
N GLU A 88 20.14 -3.38 -17.15
CA GLU A 88 20.81 -3.77 -18.39
C GLU A 88 21.78 -2.71 -18.95
N LEU A 89 21.53 -1.42 -18.64
CA LEU A 89 22.39 -0.32 -19.07
C LEU A 89 23.63 -0.16 -18.17
N GLY A 90 23.68 -0.86 -17.04
CA GLY A 90 24.79 -0.85 -16.11
C GLY A 90 26.08 -1.46 -16.68
N GLU A 91 25.98 -2.38 -17.63
CA GLU A 91 27.14 -3.01 -18.30
C GLU A 91 28.03 -2.01 -19.05
N HIS A 92 27.48 -0.84 -19.38
CA HIS A 92 28.20 0.23 -20.06
C HIS A 92 29.02 1.12 -19.11
N ILE A 93 28.81 1.01 -17.80
CA ILE A 93 29.56 1.72 -16.77
C ILE A 93 30.68 0.80 -16.29
N LYS A 94 31.92 1.09 -16.69
CA LYS A 94 33.05 0.19 -16.45
C LYS A 94 33.78 0.50 -15.14
N ASN A 95 33.88 1.78 -14.81
CA ASN A 95 34.75 2.25 -13.72
C ASN A 95 33.98 3.14 -12.73
N GLU A 96 34.45 3.16 -11.48
CA GLU A 96 33.90 4.03 -10.40
C GLU A 96 33.80 5.50 -10.80
N ARG A 97 34.76 6.00 -11.60
CA ARG A 97 34.77 7.38 -12.06
C ARG A 97 33.59 7.73 -12.96
N GLN A 98 33.17 6.80 -13.83
CA GLN A 98 32.01 6.97 -14.70
C GLN A 98 30.70 6.95 -13.88
N ALA A 99 30.63 6.07 -12.87
CA ALA A 99 29.48 5.97 -11.97
C ALA A 99 29.34 7.19 -11.06
N ARG A 100 30.45 7.83 -10.67
CA ARG A 100 30.47 8.94 -9.69
C ARG A 100 29.58 10.12 -10.07
N SER A 101 29.49 10.48 -11.35
CA SER A 101 28.61 11.55 -11.83
C SER A 101 27.12 11.18 -11.75
N LEU A 102 26.81 9.88 -11.80
CA LEU A 102 25.46 9.32 -11.82
C LEU A 102 24.92 8.99 -10.42
N MET A 103 25.78 8.95 -9.40
CA MET A 103 25.43 8.70 -7.98
C MET A 103 24.20 9.46 -7.46
N ARG A 104 23.97 10.68 -7.97
CA ARG A 104 22.84 11.52 -7.53
C ARG A 104 21.50 11.02 -8.06
N LEU A 105 21.52 10.32 -9.18
CA LEU A 105 20.35 9.80 -9.88
C LEU A 105 19.98 8.39 -9.40
N VAL A 106 20.75 7.78 -8.48
CA VAL A 106 20.45 6.44 -7.93
C VAL A 106 19.08 6.39 -7.26
N LYS A 107 18.66 7.49 -6.61
CA LYS A 107 17.31 7.62 -6.02
C LYS A 107 16.20 7.75 -7.07
N GLU A 108 16.55 8.03 -8.32
CA GLU A 108 15.63 8.25 -9.43
C GLU A 108 16.04 7.37 -10.64
N PRO A 109 15.79 6.04 -10.56
CA PRO A 109 16.35 5.06 -11.51
C PRO A 109 15.94 5.33 -12.96
N GLU A 110 14.74 5.88 -13.20
CA GLU A 110 14.30 6.25 -14.56
C GLU A 110 15.15 7.38 -15.18
N LYS A 111 15.52 8.38 -14.37
CA LYS A 111 16.38 9.48 -14.81
C LYS A 111 17.82 9.02 -14.99
N LEU A 112 18.27 8.07 -14.17
CA LEU A 112 19.56 7.41 -14.33
C LEU A 112 19.64 6.63 -15.63
N LYS A 113 18.63 5.80 -15.95
CA LYS A 113 18.55 5.08 -17.22
C LYS A 113 18.51 6.02 -18.41
N ALA A 114 17.75 7.12 -18.33
CA ALA A 114 17.72 8.15 -19.37
C ALA A 114 19.09 8.83 -19.55
N ALA A 115 19.80 9.14 -18.46
CA ALA A 115 21.15 9.72 -18.54
C ALA A 115 22.15 8.76 -19.19
N VAL A 116 22.10 7.47 -18.86
CA VAL A 116 22.97 6.45 -19.47
C VAL A 116 22.63 6.26 -20.96
N ALA A 117 21.35 6.23 -21.32
CA ALA A 117 20.91 6.15 -22.71
C ALA A 117 21.33 7.37 -23.54
N ILE A 118 21.27 8.58 -22.97
CA ILE A 118 21.75 9.81 -23.63
C ILE A 118 23.26 9.75 -23.87
N ALA A 119 24.03 9.29 -22.88
CA ALA A 119 25.48 9.16 -23.01
C ALA A 119 25.86 8.14 -24.10
N LEU A 120 25.13 7.01 -24.19
CA LEU A 120 25.35 5.97 -25.19
C LEU A 120 24.93 6.37 -26.60
N LYS A 121 23.89 7.21 -26.73
CA LYS A 121 23.44 7.75 -28.01
C LYS A 121 24.46 8.72 -28.60
N ASP A 122 25.07 9.53 -27.74
CA ASP A 122 26.08 10.52 -28.15
C ASP A 122 27.44 9.85 -28.40
N ASN A 123 27.81 8.80 -27.65
CA ASN A 123 29.04 8.01 -27.84
C ASN A 123 28.86 6.51 -27.51
N PRO A 124 29.21 5.57 -28.40
CA PRO A 124 29.08 4.12 -28.15
C PRO A 124 30.07 3.58 -27.09
N SER A 125 31.11 4.36 -26.74
CA SER A 125 32.02 4.09 -25.63
C SER A 125 32.16 5.33 -24.75
N PRO A 126 31.16 5.62 -23.88
CA PRO A 126 31.07 6.88 -23.17
C PRO A 126 32.18 7.04 -22.12
N SER A 127 32.75 8.24 -22.07
CA SER A 127 33.77 8.64 -21.09
C SER A 127 33.14 9.26 -19.83
N GLU A 128 33.94 9.54 -18.80
CA GLU A 128 33.47 10.20 -17.56
C GLU A 128 32.76 11.54 -17.83
N SER A 129 33.28 12.34 -18.77
CA SER A 129 32.68 13.62 -19.14
C SER A 129 31.32 13.46 -19.83
N ASP A 130 31.13 12.38 -20.59
CA ASP A 130 29.89 12.14 -21.33
C ASP A 130 28.75 11.78 -20.37
N PHE A 131 29.04 10.92 -19.38
CA PHE A 131 28.10 10.62 -18.31
C PHE A 131 27.81 11.85 -17.44
N ALA A 132 28.80 12.70 -17.15
CA ALA A 132 28.58 13.94 -16.41
C ALA A 132 27.71 14.94 -17.20
N ALA A 133 27.94 15.07 -18.51
CA ALA A 133 27.13 15.93 -19.38
C ALA A 133 25.69 15.42 -19.48
N ALA A 134 25.51 14.12 -19.68
CA ALA A 134 24.19 13.49 -19.73
C ALA A 134 23.43 13.61 -18.39
N ALA A 135 24.12 13.39 -17.26
CA ALA A 135 23.54 13.59 -15.94
C ALA A 135 23.07 15.04 -15.72
N ASN A 136 23.87 16.02 -16.17
CA ASN A 136 23.49 17.44 -16.08
C ASN A 136 22.36 17.84 -17.04
N LYS A 137 22.19 17.15 -18.17
CA LYS A 137 21.04 17.34 -19.08
C LYS A 137 19.74 16.88 -18.42
N VAL A 138 19.78 15.73 -17.72
CA VAL A 138 18.59 15.15 -17.07
C VAL A 138 18.27 15.86 -15.76
N VAL A 139 19.30 16.23 -14.98
CA VAL A 139 19.14 17.01 -13.74
C VAL A 139 20.21 18.11 -13.70
N PRO A 140 19.85 19.35 -14.05
CA PRO A 140 20.78 20.48 -14.05
C PRO A 140 21.36 20.74 -12.67
N ARG A 141 22.69 20.77 -12.60
CA ARG A 141 23.42 21.10 -11.39
C ARG A 141 23.37 22.61 -11.16
N LEU A 142 22.68 23.06 -10.11
CA LEU A 142 22.68 24.47 -9.68
C LEU A 142 24.13 24.92 -9.42
N LEU A 143 24.66 25.80 -10.27
CA LEU A 143 25.98 26.37 -10.11
C LEU A 143 25.97 27.27 -8.86
N ARG A 144 26.72 26.87 -7.82
CA ARG A 144 27.06 27.77 -6.72
C ARG A 144 27.84 28.95 -7.30
N LYS A 145 27.20 30.13 -7.36
CA LYS A 145 27.85 31.39 -7.78
C LYS A 145 29.00 31.69 -6.82
N LYS A 146 30.23 31.73 -7.33
CA LYS A 146 31.36 32.31 -6.59
C LYS A 146 31.15 33.83 -6.55
N PRO A 147 31.29 34.49 -5.39
CA PRO A 147 31.18 35.95 -5.31
C PRO A 147 32.34 36.58 -6.09
N VAL A 148 31.99 37.47 -7.03
CA VAL A 148 32.93 38.30 -7.77
C VAL A 148 33.33 39.47 -6.86
N VAL A 149 34.61 39.53 -6.49
CA VAL A 149 35.19 40.69 -5.80
C VAL A 149 35.45 41.76 -6.85
N GLN A 150 34.75 42.88 -6.78
CA GLN A 150 35.08 44.10 -7.53
C GLN A 150 36.00 44.96 -6.67
N GLU A 151 37.14 45.36 -7.22
CA GLU A 151 38.07 46.30 -6.60
C GLU A 151 37.48 47.73 -6.63
N PRO A 152 37.53 48.50 -5.52
CA PRO A 152 36.95 49.84 -5.49
C PRO A 152 37.88 50.89 -6.12
N LEU A 153 37.32 51.73 -7.00
CA LEU A 153 37.92 52.97 -7.48
C LEU A 153 38.06 53.99 -6.34
N VAL A 154 39.23 54.64 -6.27
CA VAL A 154 39.55 55.74 -5.36
C VAL A 154 38.95 57.06 -5.89
N PRO A 155 38.19 57.84 -5.08
CA PRO A 155 37.80 59.20 -5.45
C PRO A 155 38.84 60.26 -5.05
N GLU A 156 38.95 61.30 -5.89
CA GLU A 156 39.80 62.49 -5.79
C GLU A 156 39.59 63.31 -4.50
N ILE A 157 40.70 63.90 -4.02
CA ILE A 157 40.79 64.78 -2.85
C ILE A 157 40.44 66.21 -3.28
N GLN A 158 39.49 66.85 -2.58
CA GLN A 158 39.32 68.32 -2.60
C GLN A 158 40.03 68.95 -1.40
N GLU A 159 40.74 70.05 -1.65
CA GLU A 159 41.50 70.84 -0.66
C GLU A 159 40.58 71.54 0.39
N PRO A 160 41.01 71.66 1.67
CA PRO A 160 40.18 72.23 2.72
C PRO A 160 40.29 73.77 2.86
N MET A 161 39.14 74.40 3.10
CA MET A 161 39.03 75.75 3.67
C MET A 161 39.38 75.72 5.17
N VAL A 162 40.31 76.57 5.59
CA VAL A 162 40.80 76.73 6.98
C VAL A 162 39.68 77.21 7.93
N PRO A 163 39.33 76.46 9.00
CA PRO A 163 38.54 76.95 10.12
C PRO A 163 39.42 77.49 11.27
N PRO A 164 38.86 78.30 12.18
CA PRO A 164 39.57 78.94 13.30
C PRO A 164 40.26 77.94 14.22
N SER A 165 41.54 78.18 14.53
CA SER A 165 42.41 77.33 15.36
C SER A 165 41.83 77.09 16.77
N PRO A 166 41.41 75.87 17.12
CA PRO A 166 40.88 75.56 18.44
C PRO A 166 42.00 75.45 19.49
N LYS A 167 41.78 76.00 20.68
CA LYS A 167 42.62 75.79 21.87
C LYS A 167 42.24 74.46 22.52
N VAL A 168 43.24 73.64 22.88
CA VAL A 168 43.08 72.30 23.46
C VAL A 168 44.06 72.12 24.63
N THR A 169 43.63 71.40 25.66
CA THR A 169 44.39 71.10 26.89
C THR A 169 44.77 69.62 26.96
N VAL A 170 45.99 69.32 27.42
CA VAL A 170 46.46 67.93 27.60
C VAL A 170 45.90 67.34 28.89
N THR A 171 45.05 66.32 28.78
CA THR A 171 44.30 65.70 29.89
C THR A 171 44.92 64.38 30.36
N SER A 172 45.94 63.87 29.68
CA SER A 172 46.60 62.62 30.04
C SER A 172 47.63 62.80 31.16
N PRO A 173 47.45 62.20 32.35
CA PRO A 173 48.35 62.35 33.50
C PRO A 173 49.71 61.68 33.31
N THR A 174 49.83 60.82 32.28
CA THR A 174 51.07 60.16 31.89
C THR A 174 51.91 60.99 30.92
N HIS A 175 51.36 62.09 30.40
CA HIS A 175 52.06 62.96 29.46
C HIS A 175 52.88 64.04 30.20
N GLN A 176 54.08 64.35 29.70
CA GLN A 176 55.00 65.29 30.37
C GLN A 176 54.44 66.71 30.49
N ARG A 177 53.56 67.10 29.57
CA ARG A 177 52.86 68.40 29.52
C ARG A 177 51.42 68.35 30.04
N TYR A 178 51.12 67.45 30.97
CA TYR A 178 49.79 67.33 31.57
C TYR A 178 49.32 68.66 32.19
N GLY A 179 48.12 69.12 31.80
CA GLY A 179 47.54 70.38 32.26
C GLY A 179 47.92 71.62 31.45
N GLU A 180 48.82 71.51 30.47
CA GLU A 180 49.18 72.63 29.58
C GLU A 180 48.18 72.79 28.43
N SER A 181 47.94 74.03 28.00
CA SER A 181 47.10 74.37 26.86
C SER A 181 47.94 74.71 25.62
N GLY A 182 47.45 74.32 24.44
CA GLY A 182 48.04 74.69 23.15
C GLY A 182 46.99 74.92 22.07
N THR A 183 47.43 75.37 20.90
CA THR A 183 46.59 75.63 19.71
C THR A 183 46.84 74.59 18.63
N ILE A 184 45.78 74.14 17.98
CA ILE A 184 45.87 73.31 16.78
C ILE A 184 45.88 74.25 15.57
N GLU A 185 47.03 74.35 14.92
CA GLU A 185 47.23 75.26 13.78
C GLU A 185 47.28 74.53 12.42
N ALA A 186 47.45 73.20 12.44
CA ALA A 186 47.65 72.39 11.25
C ALA A 186 46.63 71.24 11.20
N ASP A 187 46.33 70.80 9.98
CA ASP A 187 45.50 69.63 9.74
C ASP A 187 46.11 68.39 10.43
N PRO A 188 45.27 67.50 11.01
CA PRO A 188 45.75 66.34 11.73
C PRO A 188 46.52 65.40 10.79
N PRO A 189 47.70 64.90 11.21
CA PRO A 189 48.49 63.97 10.39
C PRO A 189 47.82 62.60 10.24
N ASN A 190 46.97 62.21 11.19
CA ASN A 190 46.18 60.99 11.14
C ASN A 190 44.93 61.15 12.02
N TYR A 191 43.98 60.25 11.84
CA TYR A 191 42.67 60.22 12.48
C TYR A 191 42.68 60.08 14.01
N TRP A 192 43.79 59.61 14.59
CA TRP A 192 43.93 59.41 16.03
C TRP A 192 44.87 60.41 16.70
N GLN A 193 45.48 61.33 15.93
CA GLN A 193 46.56 62.19 16.41
C GLN A 193 46.43 63.61 15.88
N GLN A 194 46.84 64.58 16.71
CA GLN A 194 46.83 65.99 16.38
C GLN A 194 48.18 66.64 16.69
N ILE A 195 48.54 67.65 15.91
CA ILE A 195 49.71 68.49 16.17
C ILE A 195 49.24 69.69 16.99
N VAL A 196 49.72 69.78 18.22
CA VAL A 196 49.42 70.88 19.14
C VAL A 196 50.66 71.75 19.28
N THR A 197 50.50 73.04 19.01
CA THR A 197 51.53 74.06 19.26
C THR A 197 51.31 74.64 20.66
N PHE A 198 52.31 74.55 21.54
CA PHE A 198 52.25 75.09 22.90
C PHE A 198 52.73 76.54 22.96
N ASP A 199 52.45 77.24 24.07
CA ASP A 199 52.81 78.66 24.26
C ASP A 199 54.34 78.90 24.18
N ASP A 200 55.16 77.87 24.40
CA ASP A 200 56.63 77.90 24.23
C ASP A 200 57.08 77.86 22.76
N GLY A 201 56.16 77.69 21.81
CA GLY A 201 56.42 77.53 20.38
C GLY A 201 56.76 76.11 19.95
N GLU A 202 56.84 75.15 20.88
CA GLU A 202 57.07 73.74 20.57
C GLU A 202 55.80 73.07 19.98
N LYS A 203 55.99 72.30 18.90
CA LYS A 203 54.93 71.53 18.24
C LYS A 203 55.08 70.06 18.58
N LEU A 204 54.09 69.48 19.25
CA LEU A 204 54.09 68.06 19.59
C LEU A 204 52.90 67.34 18.97
N LEU A 205 53.15 66.09 18.62
CA LEU A 205 52.14 65.17 18.10
C LEU A 205 51.54 64.39 19.27
N LEU A 206 50.26 64.63 19.55
CA LEU A 206 49.54 64.07 20.68
C LEU A 206 48.40 63.18 20.20
N ASN A 207 48.09 62.12 20.94
CA ASN A 207 46.93 61.30 20.65
C ASN A 207 45.65 62.05 21.04
N ASN A 208 44.61 61.89 20.25
CA ASN A 208 43.30 62.50 20.47
C ASN A 208 42.64 62.03 21.79
N THR A 209 43.09 60.89 22.34
CA THR A 209 42.67 60.38 23.66
C THR A 209 43.24 61.15 24.84
N ASP A 210 44.36 61.85 24.62
CA ASP A 210 45.14 62.55 25.65
C ASP A 210 44.82 64.05 25.70
N LEU A 211 43.86 64.49 24.88
CA LEU A 211 43.44 65.88 24.71
C LEU A 211 42.01 66.08 25.23
N ASP A 212 41.69 67.30 25.64
CA ASP A 212 40.33 67.66 26.06
C ASP A 212 39.38 67.56 24.85
N ALA A 213 38.28 66.83 25.02
CA ALA A 213 37.50 66.24 23.93
C ALA A 213 36.41 67.11 23.25
N PRO A 214 36.17 68.41 23.54
CA PRO A 214 35.07 69.11 22.88
C PRO A 214 35.35 69.52 21.42
N ASN A 215 36.62 69.64 21.01
CA ASN A 215 37.00 70.12 19.67
C ASN A 215 37.76 69.10 18.81
N VAL A 216 37.84 67.83 19.25
CA VAL A 216 38.52 66.76 18.51
C VAL A 216 37.47 65.72 18.10
N PRO A 217 37.22 65.51 16.79
CA PRO A 217 36.20 64.58 16.34
C PRO A 217 36.58 63.15 16.73
N PHE A 218 35.93 62.63 17.77
CA PHE A 218 36.03 61.23 18.17
C PHE A 218 34.94 60.44 17.43
N PRO A 219 35.28 59.48 16.55
CA PRO A 219 34.26 58.63 15.96
C PRO A 219 33.73 57.65 16.98
N ARG A 220 32.48 57.82 17.36
CA ARG A 220 31.68 56.67 17.77
C ARG A 220 31.01 56.16 16.51
N GLU A 221 31.42 54.95 16.12
CA GLU A 221 30.88 54.12 15.04
C GLU A 221 31.35 54.48 13.63
N ARG A 222 31.70 53.45 12.85
CA ARG A 222 31.90 53.57 11.41
C ARG A 222 30.52 53.83 10.80
N THR A 223 30.22 55.07 10.47
CA THR A 223 29.04 55.41 9.67
C THR A 223 29.29 54.90 8.25
N TYR A 224 28.81 53.69 7.97
CA TYR A 224 28.78 53.18 6.60
C TYR A 224 27.82 54.03 5.77
N GLN A 225 28.10 54.23 4.49
CA GLN A 225 27.14 54.87 3.57
C GLN A 225 25.83 54.05 3.56
N LEU A 226 24.70 54.73 3.34
CA LEU A 226 23.35 54.15 3.45
C LEU A 226 23.21 52.85 2.63
N GLU A 227 23.76 52.84 1.42
CA GLU A 227 23.75 51.69 0.50
C GLU A 227 24.39 50.42 1.12
N TYR A 228 25.47 50.57 1.88
CA TYR A 228 26.11 49.43 2.54
C TYR A 228 25.29 48.94 3.73
N SER A 229 24.62 49.85 4.45
CA SER A 229 23.76 49.45 5.58
C SER A 229 22.53 48.67 5.09
N GLU A 230 21.94 49.10 3.98
CA GLU A 230 20.84 48.40 3.31
C GLU A 230 21.29 47.05 2.75
N ALA A 231 22.46 46.98 2.10
CA ALA A 231 23.01 45.73 1.59
C ALA A 231 23.28 44.71 2.72
N ILE A 232 23.80 45.17 3.86
CA ILE A 232 24.03 44.31 5.04
C ILE A 232 22.70 43.85 5.65
N ALA A 233 21.68 44.71 5.69
CA ALA A 233 20.34 44.34 6.17
C ALA A 233 19.69 43.30 5.26
N ALA A 234 19.70 43.52 3.94
CA ALA A 234 19.17 42.59 2.94
C ALA A 234 19.89 41.23 2.99
N LEU A 235 21.21 41.21 3.17
CA LEU A 235 21.96 39.96 3.36
C LEU A 235 21.54 39.23 4.64
N LYS A 236 21.34 39.94 5.75
CA LYS A 236 20.88 39.32 7.01
C LYS A 236 19.49 38.71 6.87
N GLU A 237 18.57 39.40 6.20
CA GLU A 237 17.22 38.88 5.94
C GLU A 237 17.26 37.64 5.05
N GLN A 238 18.08 37.64 3.99
CA GLN A 238 18.27 36.45 3.15
C GLN A 238 18.79 35.25 3.95
N TYR A 239 19.80 35.46 4.81
CA TYR A 239 20.32 34.38 5.65
C TYR A 239 19.29 33.87 6.65
N GLN A 240 18.45 34.75 7.23
CA GLN A 240 17.37 34.34 8.12
C GLN A 240 16.35 33.45 7.40
N GLN A 241 15.93 33.87 6.19
CA GLN A 241 15.02 33.07 5.36
C GLN A 241 15.62 31.72 4.96
N GLU A 242 16.91 31.68 4.64
CA GLU A 242 17.61 30.43 4.33
C GLU A 242 17.69 29.50 5.54
N LEU A 243 17.93 30.03 6.74
CA LEU A 243 17.94 29.24 7.97
C LEU A 243 16.55 28.68 8.28
N GLU A 244 15.51 29.50 8.21
CA GLU A 244 14.13 29.05 8.42
C GLU A 244 13.72 27.96 7.43
N ARG A 245 14.09 28.12 6.15
CA ARG A 245 13.88 27.10 5.13
C ARG A 245 14.61 25.80 5.46
N LEU A 246 15.90 25.88 5.82
CA LEU A 246 16.69 24.69 6.16
C LEU A 246 16.15 23.99 7.40
N GLU A 247 15.69 24.73 8.40
CA GLU A 247 15.06 24.15 9.59
C GLU A 247 13.75 23.44 9.24
N GLN A 248 12.92 24.01 8.37
CA GLN A 248 11.70 23.36 7.88
C GLN A 248 12.02 22.10 7.08
N ASP A 249 12.98 22.17 6.15
CA ASP A 249 13.42 21.02 5.35
C ASP A 249 13.97 19.89 6.25
N LEU A 250 14.74 20.23 7.29
CA LEU A 250 15.23 19.27 8.27
C LEU A 250 14.11 18.65 9.10
N ARG A 251 13.12 19.44 9.55
CA ARG A 251 11.96 18.91 10.29
C ARG A 251 11.16 17.94 9.44
N ILE A 252 10.89 18.31 8.18
CA ILE A 252 10.17 17.45 7.23
C ILE A 252 10.99 16.18 6.96
N GLY A 253 12.30 16.32 6.74
CA GLY A 253 13.22 15.20 6.57
C GLY A 253 13.15 14.21 7.74
N LEU A 254 13.33 14.69 8.97
CA LEU A 254 13.29 13.86 10.17
C LEU A 254 11.92 13.19 10.36
N LEU A 255 10.82 13.89 10.12
CA LEU A 255 9.48 13.31 10.20
C LEU A 255 9.26 12.23 9.14
N SER A 256 9.76 12.44 7.92
CA SER A 256 9.65 11.47 6.83
C SER A 256 10.48 10.21 7.10
N GLU A 257 11.69 10.36 7.62
CA GLU A 257 12.55 9.23 8.01
C GLU A 257 11.95 8.45 9.19
N ALA A 258 11.39 9.16 10.18
CA ALA A 258 10.72 8.53 11.31
C ALA A 258 9.48 7.74 10.86
N ARG A 259 8.67 8.29 9.93
CA ARG A 259 7.53 7.58 9.35
C ARG A 259 7.97 6.37 8.53
N ALA A 260 8.97 6.52 7.66
CA ALA A 260 9.48 5.40 6.86
C ALA A 260 9.97 4.24 7.75
N ARG A 261 10.74 4.52 8.81
CA ARG A 261 11.18 3.49 9.77
C ARG A 261 10.02 2.84 10.51
N ALA A 262 8.99 3.60 10.87
CA ALA A 262 7.80 3.05 11.51
C ALA A 262 7.01 2.16 10.56
N GLU A 263 6.86 2.55 9.29
CA GLU A 263 6.22 1.75 8.25
C GLU A 263 7.00 0.46 7.96
N GLU A 264 8.33 0.52 7.85
CA GLU A 264 9.19 -0.65 7.70
C GLU A 264 9.02 -1.63 8.88
N GLN A 265 9.04 -1.15 10.12
CA GLN A 265 8.82 -1.98 11.31
C GLN A 265 7.43 -2.65 11.30
N VAL A 266 6.39 -1.91 10.93
CA VAL A 266 5.02 -2.46 10.84
C VAL A 266 4.95 -3.51 9.72
N GLN A 267 5.59 -3.27 8.57
CA GLN A 267 5.63 -4.23 7.48
C GLN A 267 6.37 -5.52 7.86
N GLU A 268 7.52 -5.42 8.54
CA GLU A 268 8.26 -6.58 9.05
C GLU A 268 7.41 -7.37 10.06
N GLN A 269 6.72 -6.69 10.96
CA GLN A 269 5.81 -7.32 11.92
C GLN A 269 4.66 -8.04 11.20
N LEU A 270 4.01 -7.40 10.23
CA LEU A 270 2.94 -8.01 9.45
C LEU A 270 3.41 -9.24 8.67
N GLN A 271 4.59 -9.18 8.04
CA GLN A 271 5.18 -10.32 7.34
C GLN A 271 5.48 -11.48 8.29
N SER A 272 6.05 -11.19 9.47
CA SER A 272 6.34 -12.21 10.48
C SER A 272 5.06 -12.87 11.01
N LEU A 273 4.00 -12.08 11.25
CA LEU A 273 2.70 -12.59 11.67
C LEU A 273 2.03 -13.42 10.59
N GLN A 274 2.14 -13.01 9.32
CA GLN A 274 1.61 -13.78 8.20
C GLN A 274 2.32 -15.14 8.06
N GLN A 275 3.65 -15.18 8.22
CA GLN A 275 4.41 -16.42 8.23
C GLN A 275 4.00 -17.33 9.39
N LEU A 276 3.86 -16.79 10.60
CA LEU A 276 3.39 -17.54 11.77
C LEU A 276 1.97 -18.10 11.56
N PHE A 277 1.07 -17.31 10.98
CA PHE A 277 -0.28 -17.75 10.67
C PHE A 277 -0.30 -18.90 9.65
N GLN A 278 0.55 -18.81 8.62
CA GLN A 278 0.70 -19.90 7.64
C GLN A 278 1.25 -21.17 8.29
N GLN A 279 2.25 -21.05 9.17
CA GLN A 279 2.79 -22.18 9.93
C GLN A 279 1.72 -22.82 10.84
N GLN A 280 0.96 -22.02 11.57
CA GLN A 280 -0.15 -22.52 12.41
C GLN A 280 -1.21 -23.23 11.57
N LYS A 281 -1.56 -22.69 10.40
CA LYS A 281 -2.52 -23.33 9.49
C LYS A 281 -2.01 -24.70 9.02
N GLN A 282 -0.73 -24.80 8.66
CA GLN A 282 -0.12 -26.07 8.28
C GLN A 282 -0.11 -27.09 9.42
N GLN A 283 0.22 -26.66 10.64
CA GLN A 283 0.18 -27.52 11.83
C GLN A 283 -1.24 -28.00 12.13
N ASN A 284 -2.25 -27.13 12.03
CA ASN A 284 -3.64 -27.53 12.22
C ASN A 284 -4.09 -28.57 11.19
N ILE A 285 -3.69 -28.41 9.91
CA ILE A 285 -3.98 -29.42 8.87
C ILE A 285 -3.31 -30.76 9.23
N GLN A 286 -2.05 -30.74 9.66
CA GLN A 286 -1.33 -31.97 10.07
C GLN A 286 -1.97 -32.65 11.28
N LEU A 287 -2.43 -31.86 12.27
CA LEU A 287 -3.13 -32.39 13.44
C LEU A 287 -4.46 -33.01 13.05
N GLN A 288 -5.20 -32.36 12.15
CA GLN A 288 -6.49 -32.88 11.67
C GLN A 288 -6.31 -34.19 10.91
N GLN A 289 -5.31 -34.29 10.04
CA GLN A 289 -4.95 -35.56 9.39
C GLN A 289 -4.62 -36.67 10.39
N ARG A 290 -3.88 -36.36 11.46
CA ARG A 290 -3.59 -37.34 12.52
C ARG A 290 -4.83 -37.76 13.29
N LEU A 291 -5.79 -36.84 13.50
CA LEU A 291 -7.07 -37.19 14.13
C LEU A 291 -7.87 -38.14 13.24
N ASP A 292 -7.94 -37.86 11.93
CA ASP A 292 -8.62 -38.72 10.97
C ASP A 292 -7.99 -40.12 10.92
N GLU A 293 -6.65 -40.21 10.94
CA GLU A 293 -5.92 -41.47 11.04
C GLU A 293 -6.25 -42.24 12.33
N LEU A 294 -6.28 -41.55 13.48
CA LEU A 294 -6.63 -42.16 14.76
C LEU A 294 -8.09 -42.64 14.80
N GLU A 295 -9.00 -41.90 14.19
CA GLU A 295 -10.41 -42.31 14.05
C GLU A 295 -10.53 -43.55 13.16
N GLY A 296 -9.81 -43.60 12.04
CA GLY A 296 -9.74 -44.79 11.19
C GLY A 296 -9.19 -46.02 11.92
N LEU A 297 -8.11 -45.86 12.69
CA LEU A 297 -7.57 -46.93 13.53
C LEU A 297 -8.58 -47.42 14.57
N ARG A 298 -9.31 -46.50 15.20
CA ARG A 298 -10.35 -46.83 16.18
C ARG A 298 -11.51 -47.61 15.57
N GLN A 299 -11.91 -47.29 14.34
CA GLN A 299 -12.91 -48.05 13.60
C GLN A 299 -12.43 -49.48 13.31
N LEU A 300 -11.18 -49.64 12.85
CA LEU A 300 -10.58 -50.95 12.62
C LEU A 300 -10.45 -51.79 13.90
N GLU A 301 -10.16 -51.15 15.05
CA GLU A 301 -10.18 -51.84 16.35
C GLU A 301 -11.58 -52.35 16.70
N LEU A 302 -12.63 -51.54 16.48
CA LEU A 302 -14.02 -51.96 16.72
C LEU A 302 -14.44 -53.11 15.80
N GLU A 303 -14.06 -53.05 14.53
CA GLU A 303 -14.29 -54.14 13.57
C GLU A 303 -13.57 -55.42 13.98
N ASN A 304 -12.30 -55.33 14.37
CA ASN A 304 -11.54 -56.47 14.87
C ASN A 304 -12.19 -57.07 16.12
N GLN A 305 -12.66 -56.25 17.07
CA GLN A 305 -13.40 -56.74 18.23
C GLN A 305 -14.71 -57.44 17.82
N ARG A 306 -15.44 -56.89 16.85
CA ARG A 306 -16.67 -57.50 16.32
C ARG A 306 -16.39 -58.85 15.65
N LEU A 307 -15.32 -58.93 14.87
CA LEU A 307 -14.87 -60.18 14.23
C LEU A 307 -14.44 -61.21 15.27
N GLN A 308 -13.68 -60.82 16.30
CA GLN A 308 -13.30 -61.71 17.39
C GLN A 308 -14.51 -62.28 18.13
N ARG A 309 -15.50 -61.44 18.48
CA ARG A 309 -16.76 -61.91 19.09
C ARG A 309 -17.48 -62.88 18.16
N ARG A 310 -17.52 -62.60 16.86
CA ARG A 310 -18.15 -63.48 15.88
C ARG A 310 -17.45 -64.82 15.75
N ILE A 311 -16.11 -64.83 15.77
CA ILE A 311 -15.32 -66.06 15.77
C ILE A 311 -15.62 -66.87 17.04
N GLN A 312 -15.63 -66.23 18.22
CA GLN A 312 -15.98 -66.92 19.47
C GLN A 312 -17.40 -67.49 19.48
N GLU A 313 -18.38 -66.76 18.93
CA GLU A 313 -19.74 -67.28 18.75
C GLU A 313 -19.77 -68.52 17.82
N LEU A 314 -19.00 -68.48 16.73
CA LEU A 314 -18.90 -69.59 15.79
C LEU A 314 -18.19 -70.79 16.43
N GLU A 315 -17.11 -70.57 17.17
CA GLU A 315 -16.39 -71.61 17.93
C GLU A 315 -17.31 -72.28 18.93
N ARG A 316 -18.05 -71.51 19.74
CA ARG A 316 -19.07 -72.06 20.65
C ARG A 316 -20.17 -72.83 19.92
N ALA A 317 -20.67 -72.31 18.81
CA ALA A 317 -21.69 -73.00 18.02
C ALA A 317 -21.18 -74.32 17.42
N VAL A 318 -19.88 -74.43 17.14
CA VAL A 318 -19.22 -75.67 16.70
C VAL A 318 -19.02 -76.63 17.88
N GLU A 319 -18.62 -76.14 19.05
CA GLU A 319 -18.47 -76.95 20.27
C GLU A 319 -19.81 -77.52 20.78
N GLU A 320 -20.87 -76.70 20.79
CA GLU A 320 -22.21 -77.10 21.24
C GLU A 320 -22.90 -78.09 20.28
N ARG A 321 -22.47 -78.17 19.02
CA ARG A 321 -23.05 -79.06 18.01
C ARG A 321 -22.00 -80.01 17.41
N PRO A 322 -21.72 -81.15 18.06
CA PRO A 322 -20.86 -82.18 17.47
C PRO A 322 -21.44 -82.67 16.14
N ALA A 323 -20.55 -83.09 15.23
CA ALA A 323 -20.79 -83.36 13.81
C ALA A 323 -22.01 -84.23 13.45
N GLN A 324 -22.63 -84.93 14.40
CA GLN A 324 -23.84 -85.73 14.21
C GLN A 324 -25.11 -84.92 13.86
N GLU A 325 -25.21 -83.64 14.26
CA GLU A 325 -26.40 -82.81 13.96
C GLU A 325 -26.36 -82.12 12.58
N TRP A 326 -25.22 -82.19 11.88
CA TRP A 326 -25.06 -81.63 10.53
C TRP A 326 -25.90 -82.37 9.48
N GLY A 327 -26.21 -83.66 9.71
CA GLY A 327 -27.08 -84.46 8.84
C GLY A 327 -28.56 -84.04 8.89
N ASN A 328 -29.02 -83.49 10.02
CA ASN A 328 -30.42 -83.07 10.21
C ASN A 328 -30.65 -81.57 9.92
N THR A 329 -29.58 -80.76 9.87
CA THR A 329 -29.66 -79.33 9.60
C THR A 329 -29.68 -79.02 8.10
N LEU A 330 -29.12 -79.84 7.22
CA LEU A 330 -29.18 -79.64 5.76
C LEU A 330 -30.62 -79.69 5.22
N THR A 331 -31.45 -80.59 5.75
CA THR A 331 -32.88 -80.71 5.39
C THR A 331 -33.73 -79.58 5.99
N LEU A 332 -33.40 -79.12 7.20
CA LEU A 332 -34.02 -77.95 7.85
C LEU A 332 -33.54 -76.60 7.26
N GLN A 333 -32.32 -76.55 6.74
CA GLN A 333 -31.75 -75.39 6.04
C GLN A 333 -32.23 -75.32 4.60
N ALA A 334 -32.46 -76.44 3.91
CA ALA A 334 -33.11 -76.46 2.60
C ALA A 334 -34.54 -75.92 2.70
N THR A 335 -35.31 -76.34 3.72
CA THR A 335 -36.66 -75.82 3.98
C THR A 335 -36.66 -74.38 4.48
N LYS A 336 -35.66 -73.95 5.27
CA LYS A 336 -35.46 -72.52 5.61
C LYS A 336 -34.98 -71.68 4.42
N ALA A 337 -34.15 -72.20 3.52
CA ALA A 337 -33.65 -71.50 2.34
C ALA A 337 -34.78 -71.31 1.32
N LEU A 338 -35.68 -72.29 1.21
CA LEU A 338 -36.88 -72.21 0.38
C LEU A 338 -37.88 -71.20 0.97
N ASN A 339 -38.10 -71.21 2.29
CA ASN A 339 -38.85 -70.15 2.98
C ASN A 339 -38.16 -68.78 2.94
N LYS A 340 -36.83 -68.74 2.86
CA LYS A 340 -36.03 -67.50 2.71
C LYS A 340 -36.06 -66.99 1.28
N GLN A 341 -36.16 -67.85 0.26
CA GLN A 341 -36.39 -67.46 -1.13
C GLN A 341 -37.81 -66.94 -1.32
N VAL A 342 -38.81 -67.57 -0.69
CA VAL A 342 -40.20 -67.06 -0.65
C VAL A 342 -40.26 -65.72 0.08
N LYS A 343 -39.55 -65.56 1.21
CA LYS A 343 -39.40 -64.27 1.88
C LYS A 343 -38.60 -63.25 1.06
N GLN A 344 -37.52 -63.61 0.40
CA GLN A 344 -36.76 -62.70 -0.48
C GLN A 344 -37.56 -62.29 -1.73
N ALA A 345 -38.48 -63.13 -2.21
CA ALA A 345 -39.42 -62.76 -3.25
C ALA A 345 -40.48 -61.76 -2.74
N LEU A 346 -40.83 -61.81 -1.45
CA LEU A 346 -41.68 -60.82 -0.77
C LEU A 346 -40.89 -59.55 -0.37
N ASP A 347 -39.65 -59.66 0.13
CA ASP A 347 -38.74 -58.55 0.50
C ASP A 347 -38.19 -57.81 -0.74
N ARG A 348 -38.29 -58.40 -1.94
CA ARG A 348 -38.06 -57.72 -3.22
C ARG A 348 -39.22 -56.80 -3.62
N THR A 349 -40.35 -56.85 -2.92
CA THR A 349 -41.25 -55.69 -2.90
C THR A 349 -40.64 -54.66 -1.96
N ILE A 350 -40.21 -53.55 -2.54
CA ILE A 350 -39.36 -52.53 -1.92
C ILE A 350 -39.92 -52.09 -0.57
N ASP A 351 -39.20 -52.42 0.51
CA ASP A 351 -39.51 -51.94 1.84
C ASP A 351 -38.98 -50.49 1.96
N LEU A 352 -39.81 -49.54 1.54
CA LEU A 352 -39.53 -48.09 1.42
C LEU A 352 -38.97 -47.45 2.71
N ARG A 353 -39.11 -48.12 3.85
CA ARG A 353 -38.58 -47.69 5.15
C ARG A 353 -37.06 -47.85 5.31
N SER A 354 -36.41 -48.72 4.54
CA SER A 354 -34.98 -49.00 4.68
C SER A 354 -34.06 -48.03 3.91
N LEU A 355 -34.60 -47.24 2.98
CA LEU A 355 -33.89 -46.18 2.26
C LEU A 355 -33.79 -44.86 3.07
N ALA A 356 -34.47 -44.76 4.22
CA ALA A 356 -34.47 -43.59 5.08
C ALA A 356 -33.65 -43.87 6.36
N LEU A 357 -32.33 -44.00 6.24
CA LEU A 357 -31.43 -44.17 7.40
C LEU A 357 -31.10 -42.84 8.11
N GLU A 358 -31.41 -41.71 7.50
CA GLU A 358 -31.60 -40.42 8.18
C GLU A 358 -32.76 -39.69 7.50
N PRO A 359 -33.65 -38.98 8.23
CA PRO A 359 -34.46 -37.96 7.59
C PRO A 359 -33.47 -36.92 7.05
N PRO A 360 -33.47 -36.64 5.74
CA PRO A 360 -32.71 -35.53 5.20
C PRO A 360 -33.20 -34.28 5.92
N LYS A 361 -32.33 -33.73 6.77
CA LYS A 361 -32.64 -32.55 7.60
C LYS A 361 -32.64 -31.27 6.77
N GLU A 362 -32.43 -31.39 5.46
CA GLU A 362 -32.49 -30.30 4.50
C GLU A 362 -33.41 -30.80 3.36
N ASN A 363 -34.62 -30.23 3.33
CA ASN A 363 -35.70 -30.48 2.37
C ASN A 363 -36.40 -31.85 2.32
N ALA A 364 -37.50 -31.96 3.07
CA ALA A 364 -38.51 -33.01 2.85
C ALA A 364 -39.03 -33.06 1.40
N GLN A 365 -39.00 -31.95 0.66
CA GLN A 365 -39.46 -31.85 -0.73
C GLN A 365 -38.51 -32.54 -1.71
N GLU A 366 -37.20 -32.36 -1.58
CA GLU A 366 -36.22 -33.04 -2.42
C GLU A 366 -36.29 -34.56 -2.31
N CYS A 367 -36.66 -35.06 -1.14
CA CYS A 367 -36.72 -36.49 -0.88
C CYS A 367 -38.02 -37.13 -1.34
N LEU A 368 -39.12 -36.39 -1.30
CA LEU A 368 -40.32 -36.75 -2.04
C LEU A 368 -40.03 -36.82 -3.55
N ARG A 369 -39.30 -35.83 -4.11
CA ARG A 369 -38.91 -35.83 -5.53
C ARG A 369 -38.06 -37.05 -5.90
N LEU A 370 -36.97 -37.31 -5.16
CA LEU A 370 -36.09 -38.45 -5.41
C LEU A 370 -36.83 -39.79 -5.28
N MET A 371 -37.75 -39.89 -4.31
CA MET A 371 -38.62 -41.06 -4.14
C MET A 371 -39.57 -41.22 -5.33
N GLY A 372 -40.16 -40.14 -5.85
CA GLY A 372 -41.00 -40.17 -7.05
C GLY A 372 -40.24 -40.67 -8.29
N ILE A 373 -39.01 -40.20 -8.50
CA ILE A 373 -38.14 -40.64 -9.61
C ILE A 373 -37.75 -42.11 -9.45
N ALA A 374 -37.38 -42.54 -8.24
CA ALA A 374 -37.05 -43.93 -7.96
C ALA A 374 -38.27 -44.86 -8.15
N LEU A 375 -39.45 -44.44 -7.70
CA LEU A 375 -40.70 -45.17 -7.89
C LEU A 375 -41.07 -45.28 -9.37
N SER A 376 -40.83 -44.26 -10.18
CA SER A 376 -41.00 -44.32 -11.63
C SER A 376 -40.11 -45.39 -12.26
N ASN A 377 -38.81 -45.38 -11.95
CA ASN A 377 -37.85 -46.36 -12.47
C ASN A 377 -38.21 -47.79 -12.05
N LEU A 378 -38.67 -47.98 -10.82
CA LEU A 378 -39.15 -49.27 -10.32
C LEU A 378 -40.49 -49.68 -10.95
N ALA A 379 -41.41 -48.75 -11.16
CA ALA A 379 -42.67 -48.99 -11.83
C ALA A 379 -42.47 -49.46 -13.28
N SER A 380 -41.53 -48.84 -14.00
CA SER A 380 -41.11 -49.24 -15.34
C SER A 380 -40.39 -50.60 -15.35
N ALA A 381 -39.51 -50.86 -14.38
CA ALA A 381 -38.79 -52.15 -14.29
C ALA A 381 -39.70 -53.33 -13.90
N MET A 382 -40.76 -53.08 -13.14
CA MET A 382 -41.65 -54.11 -12.60
C MET A 382 -43.03 -54.15 -13.27
N ASN A 383 -43.30 -53.30 -14.27
CA ASN A 383 -44.64 -53.10 -14.87
C ASN A 383 -45.74 -52.89 -13.82
N ASN A 384 -45.45 -52.13 -12.77
CA ASN A 384 -46.36 -51.94 -11.64
C ASN A 384 -47.13 -50.62 -11.77
N THR A 385 -48.40 -50.71 -12.17
CA THR A 385 -49.28 -49.54 -12.37
C THR A 385 -49.52 -48.74 -11.10
N LYS A 386 -49.58 -49.39 -9.93
CA LYS A 386 -49.78 -48.70 -8.64
C LYS A 386 -48.56 -47.90 -8.20
N ALA A 387 -47.36 -48.41 -8.49
CA ALA A 387 -46.12 -47.68 -8.24
C ALA A 387 -46.00 -46.47 -9.18
N LEU A 388 -46.52 -46.61 -10.41
CA LEU A 388 -46.58 -45.53 -11.40
C LEU A 388 -47.58 -44.44 -10.98
N GLU A 389 -48.76 -44.82 -10.50
CA GLU A 389 -49.74 -43.91 -9.90
C GLU A 389 -49.16 -43.16 -8.68
N ALA A 390 -48.44 -43.87 -7.81
CA ALA A 390 -47.78 -43.24 -6.66
C ALA A 390 -46.69 -42.25 -7.09
N ALA A 391 -45.85 -42.60 -8.08
CA ALA A 391 -44.83 -41.71 -8.63
C ALA A 391 -45.44 -40.45 -9.26
N ALA A 392 -46.54 -40.60 -10.00
CA ALA A 392 -47.28 -39.51 -10.62
C ALA A 392 -47.87 -38.53 -9.59
N ILE A 393 -48.46 -39.05 -8.51
CA ILE A 393 -48.97 -38.23 -7.41
C ILE A 393 -47.86 -37.45 -6.72
N ILE A 394 -46.70 -38.09 -6.48
CA ILE A 394 -45.57 -37.46 -5.79
C ILE A 394 -44.92 -36.36 -6.64
N LEU A 395 -44.85 -36.55 -7.97
CA LEU A 395 -44.20 -35.60 -8.89
C LEU A 395 -45.18 -34.59 -9.52
N GLY A 396 -46.48 -34.72 -9.26
CA GLY A 396 -47.52 -33.87 -9.82
C GLY A 396 -47.71 -34.05 -11.33
N SER A 397 -47.56 -35.27 -11.85
CA SER A 397 -47.70 -35.58 -13.28
C SER A 397 -48.84 -36.56 -13.55
N GLU A 398 -49.11 -36.84 -14.82
CA GLU A 398 -49.98 -37.95 -15.20
C GLU A 398 -49.31 -39.30 -14.92
N PRO A 399 -50.08 -40.37 -14.61
CA PRO A 399 -49.57 -41.72 -14.41
C PRO A 399 -49.23 -42.39 -15.75
N THR A 400 -48.35 -41.77 -16.52
CA THR A 400 -47.74 -42.36 -17.71
C THR A 400 -46.21 -42.28 -17.62
N PRO A 401 -45.46 -43.30 -18.09
CA PRO A 401 -44.00 -43.29 -18.03
C PRO A 401 -43.38 -42.05 -18.69
N SER A 402 -43.95 -41.60 -19.80
CA SER A 402 -43.49 -40.43 -20.54
C SER A 402 -43.75 -39.13 -19.79
N ALA A 403 -44.92 -38.96 -19.17
CA ALA A 403 -45.23 -37.75 -18.40
C ALA A 403 -44.36 -37.65 -17.14
N ILE A 404 -44.11 -38.78 -16.47
CA ILE A 404 -43.25 -38.82 -15.29
C ILE A 404 -41.78 -38.56 -15.66
N ALA A 405 -41.29 -39.15 -16.76
CA ALA A 405 -39.92 -38.90 -17.23
C ALA A 405 -39.73 -37.42 -17.61
N TYR A 406 -40.66 -36.85 -18.36
CA TYR A 406 -40.66 -35.43 -18.73
C TYR A 406 -40.70 -34.52 -17.51
N ARG A 407 -41.55 -34.84 -16.52
CA ARG A 407 -41.60 -34.10 -15.25
C ARG A 407 -40.32 -34.23 -14.43
N ALA A 408 -39.70 -35.41 -14.43
CA ALA A 408 -38.42 -35.63 -13.76
C ALA A 408 -37.29 -34.80 -14.39
N GLU A 409 -37.24 -34.69 -15.71
CA GLU A 409 -36.28 -33.83 -16.43
C GLU A 409 -36.49 -32.35 -16.07
N GLN A 410 -37.73 -31.87 -16.04
CA GLN A 410 -38.03 -30.49 -15.61
C GLN A 410 -37.53 -30.21 -14.18
N LEU A 411 -37.78 -31.14 -13.26
CA LEU A 411 -37.38 -31.00 -11.86
C LEU A 411 -35.88 -31.17 -11.64
N GLN A 412 -35.08 -31.62 -12.62
CA GLN A 412 -33.62 -31.58 -12.55
C GLN A 412 -33.06 -30.16 -12.66
N LEU A 413 -33.80 -29.24 -13.31
CA LEU A 413 -33.40 -27.84 -13.44
C LEU A 413 -33.69 -27.02 -12.17
N LEU A 414 -34.45 -27.57 -11.22
CA LEU A 414 -34.87 -26.87 -10.00
C LEU A 414 -33.71 -26.35 -9.14
N PRO A 415 -32.61 -27.08 -8.87
CA PRO A 415 -31.49 -26.54 -8.11
C PRO A 415 -30.82 -25.33 -8.80
N GLN A 416 -30.74 -25.38 -10.13
CA GLN A 416 -30.22 -24.28 -10.93
C GLN A 416 -31.17 -23.07 -10.88
N ALA A 417 -32.46 -23.29 -11.05
CA ALA A 417 -33.49 -22.25 -10.95
C ALA A 417 -33.48 -21.54 -9.58
N VAL A 418 -33.42 -22.29 -8.48
CA VAL A 418 -33.35 -21.72 -7.12
C VAL A 418 -32.05 -20.93 -6.92
N SER A 419 -30.92 -21.44 -7.41
CA SER A 419 -29.64 -20.74 -7.35
C SER A 419 -29.68 -19.41 -8.13
N ASP A 420 -30.19 -19.42 -9.36
CA ASP A 420 -30.23 -18.25 -10.22
C ASP A 420 -31.19 -17.17 -9.66
N ILE A 421 -32.36 -17.59 -9.17
CA ILE A 421 -33.32 -16.68 -8.52
C ILE A 421 -32.71 -16.07 -7.24
N ARG A 422 -32.07 -16.87 -6.38
CA ARG A 422 -31.39 -16.35 -5.18
C ARG A 422 -30.25 -15.41 -5.53
N ALA A 423 -29.49 -15.70 -6.58
CA ALA A 423 -28.43 -14.83 -7.06
C ALA A 423 -28.98 -13.46 -7.46
N VAL A 424 -30.13 -13.40 -8.14
CA VAL A 424 -30.81 -12.13 -8.47
C VAL A 424 -31.29 -11.41 -7.22
N LEU A 425 -31.99 -12.10 -6.32
CA LEU A 425 -32.55 -11.51 -5.10
C LEU A 425 -31.47 -11.01 -4.12
N SER A 426 -30.26 -11.60 -4.16
CA SER A 426 -29.14 -11.18 -3.32
C SER A 426 -28.47 -9.87 -3.76
N LYS A 427 -28.74 -9.39 -4.98
CA LYS A 427 -28.16 -8.14 -5.48
C LYS A 427 -28.81 -6.94 -4.77
N PRO A 428 -28.02 -5.99 -4.25
CA PRO A 428 -28.57 -4.78 -3.65
C PRO A 428 -29.30 -3.96 -4.71
N GLY A 429 -30.57 -3.65 -4.49
CA GLY A 429 -31.41 -2.89 -5.42
C GLY A 429 -31.97 -3.70 -6.59
N CYS A 430 -32.16 -5.02 -6.44
CA CYS A 430 -32.83 -5.85 -7.45
C CYS A 430 -34.21 -5.26 -7.83
N SER A 431 -34.49 -5.19 -9.13
CA SER A 431 -35.80 -4.79 -9.67
C SER A 431 -36.67 -6.02 -9.92
N TRP A 432 -37.98 -5.80 -10.09
CA TRP A 432 -38.90 -6.89 -10.48
C TRP A 432 -38.59 -7.40 -11.89
N TRP A 433 -38.10 -6.54 -12.79
CA TRP A 433 -37.63 -6.95 -14.13
C TRP A 433 -36.44 -7.91 -14.06
N ASP A 434 -35.46 -7.66 -13.18
CA ASP A 434 -34.30 -8.54 -13.01
C ASP A 434 -34.73 -9.94 -12.56
N TYR A 435 -35.74 -10.01 -11.69
CA TYR A 435 -36.34 -11.28 -11.28
C TYR A 435 -37.15 -11.93 -12.41
N LEU A 436 -37.99 -11.17 -13.11
CA LEU A 436 -38.82 -11.68 -14.21
C LEU A 436 -37.98 -12.26 -15.34
N GLU A 437 -36.88 -11.62 -15.70
CA GLU A 437 -35.97 -12.10 -16.75
C GLU A 437 -35.55 -13.54 -16.48
N VAL A 438 -35.08 -13.82 -15.26
CA VAL A 438 -34.68 -15.17 -14.84
C VAL A 438 -35.89 -16.09 -14.60
N ALA A 439 -36.98 -15.58 -14.03
CA ALA A 439 -38.15 -16.38 -13.70
C ALA A 439 -38.90 -16.90 -14.94
N THR A 440 -38.82 -16.19 -16.07
CA THR A 440 -39.44 -16.62 -17.35
C THR A 440 -38.81 -17.90 -17.90
N GLU A 441 -37.50 -18.08 -17.73
CA GLU A 441 -36.80 -19.30 -18.16
C GLU A 441 -37.28 -20.54 -17.40
N TYR A 442 -37.79 -20.35 -16.18
CA TYR A 442 -38.21 -21.42 -15.28
C TYR A 442 -39.72 -21.45 -15.04
N GLU A 443 -40.53 -20.80 -15.90
CA GLU A 443 -41.99 -20.67 -15.72
C GLU A 443 -42.70 -22.02 -15.50
N VAL A 444 -42.22 -23.06 -16.19
CA VAL A 444 -42.78 -24.41 -16.15
C VAL A 444 -42.63 -25.08 -14.78
N ILE A 445 -41.63 -24.70 -13.99
CA ILE A 445 -41.35 -25.20 -12.64
C ILE A 445 -41.59 -24.16 -11.55
N LYS A 446 -42.40 -23.12 -11.87
CA LYS A 446 -42.71 -22.02 -10.94
C LYS A 446 -43.16 -22.49 -9.58
N GLN A 447 -44.14 -23.38 -9.53
CA GLN A 447 -44.67 -23.88 -8.25
C GLN A 447 -43.60 -24.61 -7.44
N ASP A 448 -42.66 -25.27 -8.11
CA ASP A 448 -41.65 -26.11 -7.47
C ASP A 448 -40.50 -25.28 -6.88
N TYR A 449 -39.97 -24.30 -7.62
CA TYR A 449 -38.93 -23.43 -7.04
C TYR A 449 -39.51 -22.44 -6.01
N TRP A 450 -40.79 -22.03 -6.15
CA TRP A 450 -41.44 -21.20 -5.13
C TRP A 450 -41.56 -21.91 -3.77
N ALA A 451 -41.69 -23.24 -3.76
CA ALA A 451 -41.76 -24.03 -2.55
C ALA A 451 -40.41 -24.16 -1.82
N GLU A 452 -39.31 -23.85 -2.52
CA GLU A 452 -37.91 -23.94 -2.08
C GLU A 452 -37.31 -22.60 -1.64
N LEU A 453 -37.99 -21.49 -1.96
CA LEU A 453 -37.63 -20.15 -1.51
C LEU A 453 -38.02 -19.95 -0.04
N THR A 454 -37.21 -19.18 0.68
CA THR A 454 -37.50 -18.80 2.06
C THR A 454 -38.69 -17.82 2.11
N PRO A 455 -39.42 -17.74 3.23
CA PRO A 455 -40.52 -16.78 3.38
C PRO A 455 -40.06 -15.34 3.12
N GLN A 456 -38.84 -14.99 3.53
CA GLN A 456 -38.23 -13.68 3.29
C GLN A 456 -38.02 -13.41 1.79
N GLU A 457 -37.50 -14.38 1.04
CA GLU A 457 -37.33 -14.28 -0.41
C GLU A 457 -38.68 -14.13 -1.13
N THR A 458 -39.70 -14.89 -0.70
CA THR A 458 -41.05 -14.75 -1.27
C THR A 458 -41.69 -13.40 -0.93
N GLU A 459 -41.48 -12.87 0.28
CA GLU A 459 -41.94 -11.54 0.67
C GLU A 459 -41.27 -10.45 -0.18
N LEU A 460 -39.95 -10.55 -0.42
CA LEU A 460 -39.22 -9.63 -1.30
C LEU A 460 -39.77 -9.66 -2.73
N ILE A 461 -39.99 -10.85 -3.31
CA ILE A 461 -40.58 -10.98 -4.66
C ILE A 461 -41.97 -10.30 -4.70
N THR A 462 -42.83 -10.54 -3.71
CA THR A 462 -44.16 -9.91 -3.68
C THR A 462 -44.11 -8.40 -3.41
N ALA A 463 -43.09 -7.91 -2.70
CA ALA A 463 -42.88 -6.49 -2.48
C ALA A 463 -42.45 -5.81 -3.79
N LEU A 464 -41.53 -6.42 -4.53
CA LEU A 464 -41.08 -5.97 -5.86
C LEU A 464 -42.25 -5.91 -6.86
N GLU A 465 -43.08 -6.96 -6.90
CA GLU A 465 -44.30 -7.01 -7.72
C GLU A 465 -45.27 -5.87 -7.38
N LYS A 466 -45.49 -5.61 -6.08
CA LYS A 466 -46.36 -4.54 -5.60
C LYS A 466 -45.80 -3.17 -5.92
N THR A 467 -44.51 -2.94 -5.73
CA THR A 467 -43.88 -1.65 -6.05
C THR A 467 -44.02 -1.30 -7.53
N GLU A 468 -43.84 -2.27 -8.43
CA GLU A 468 -44.04 -2.03 -9.86
C GLU A 468 -45.52 -1.96 -10.25
N SER A 469 -46.37 -2.79 -9.66
CA SER A 469 -47.82 -2.71 -9.88
C SER A 469 -48.38 -1.35 -9.43
N SER A 470 -47.85 -0.78 -8.35
CA SER A 470 -48.21 0.58 -7.90
C SER A 470 -47.69 1.68 -8.83
N GLN A 471 -46.53 1.49 -9.49
CA GLN A 471 -46.06 2.42 -10.53
C GLN A 471 -46.90 2.35 -11.82
N ILE A 472 -47.46 1.18 -12.13
CA ILE A 472 -48.32 0.96 -13.31
C ILE A 472 -49.78 1.36 -13.04
N THR A 473 -50.19 1.44 -11.77
CA THR A 473 -51.56 1.80 -11.36
C THR A 473 -51.64 3.24 -10.84
N GLU A 474 -50.99 4.20 -11.51
CA GLU A 474 -51.55 5.55 -11.59
C GLU A 474 -52.51 5.60 -12.79
N PRO A 475 -53.82 5.83 -12.56
CA PRO A 475 -54.77 5.87 -13.64
C PRO A 475 -54.52 7.10 -14.51
N LEU A 476 -54.23 6.81 -15.79
CA LEU A 476 -54.35 7.70 -16.93
C LEU A 476 -55.71 8.42 -16.89
N VAL A 477 -55.76 9.63 -16.33
CA VAL A 477 -56.77 10.63 -16.67
C VAL A 477 -56.01 11.85 -17.20
N PRO A 478 -56.12 12.14 -18.50
CA PRO A 478 -55.45 13.27 -19.12
C PRO A 478 -56.30 14.52 -18.90
N GLU A 479 -55.74 15.55 -18.29
CA GLU A 479 -56.19 16.91 -18.59
C GLU A 479 -55.03 17.90 -18.55
N GLU A 480 -54.98 18.66 -19.64
CA GLU A 480 -53.92 19.52 -20.10
C GLU A 480 -53.79 20.78 -19.24
N SER A 481 -52.57 21.26 -18.99
CA SER A 481 -52.16 22.62 -19.38
C SER A 481 -50.70 22.92 -19.00
N LEU A 482 -49.87 22.98 -20.03
CA LEU A 482 -48.88 24.03 -20.32
C LEU A 482 -48.06 24.59 -19.14
N THR A 483 -46.77 24.24 -19.03
CA THR A 483 -45.68 24.96 -19.72
C THR A 483 -44.30 24.37 -19.40
N GLU A 484 -43.59 24.07 -20.48
CA GLU A 484 -42.13 24.09 -20.70
C GLU A 484 -41.21 24.49 -19.52
N ARG A 485 -40.32 23.57 -19.13
CA ARG A 485 -38.90 23.60 -19.53
C ARG A 485 -38.12 22.46 -18.88
N SER A 486 -37.37 21.76 -19.72
CA SER A 486 -36.38 20.74 -19.37
C SER A 486 -35.38 21.25 -18.33
N SER A 487 -35.27 20.57 -17.20
CA SER A 487 -34.03 20.50 -16.43
C SER A 487 -34.01 19.23 -15.61
N SER A 488 -33.12 18.32 -15.97
CA SER A 488 -32.70 17.18 -15.17
C SER A 488 -32.32 17.65 -13.75
N ASN A 489 -33.07 17.20 -12.75
CA ASN A 489 -32.64 16.94 -11.37
C ASN A 489 -33.82 16.22 -10.69
N GLY A 490 -33.63 14.97 -10.29
CA GLY A 490 -34.59 14.30 -9.42
C GLY A 490 -34.63 15.04 -8.09
N GLU A 491 -35.68 15.82 -7.86
CA GLU A 491 -35.96 16.39 -6.54
C GLU A 491 -36.21 15.23 -5.57
N LEU A 492 -35.19 14.91 -4.77
CA LEU A 492 -35.37 14.08 -3.60
C LEU A 492 -36.21 14.87 -2.60
N ILE A 493 -37.48 14.48 -2.47
CA ILE A 493 -38.43 15.11 -1.56
C ILE A 493 -38.07 14.73 -0.12
N ILE A 494 -37.81 15.73 0.73
CA ILE A 494 -37.59 15.52 2.17
C ILE A 494 -38.90 15.03 2.78
N GLY A 495 -38.88 13.84 3.40
CA GLY A 495 -40.06 13.20 3.99
C GLY A 495 -39.75 12.52 5.32
N LEU A 496 -40.76 11.89 5.90
CA LEU A 496 -40.65 11.08 7.13
C LEU A 496 -39.50 10.07 7.05
N GLY A 497 -38.60 10.09 8.04
CA GLY A 497 -37.41 9.23 8.12
C GLY A 497 -36.21 9.69 7.29
N SER A 498 -36.31 10.82 6.56
CA SER A 498 -35.16 11.40 5.86
C SER A 498 -34.09 11.90 6.82
N ILE A 499 -32.82 11.61 6.52
CA ILE A 499 -31.66 12.18 7.23
C ILE A 499 -31.33 13.52 6.57
N VAL A 500 -31.38 14.58 7.37
CA VAL A 500 -31.25 15.96 6.92
C VAL A 500 -30.17 16.71 7.70
N ALA A 501 -29.61 17.73 7.05
CA ALA A 501 -28.84 18.80 7.66
C ALA A 501 -29.44 20.15 7.27
N HIS A 502 -29.06 21.22 7.96
CA HIS A 502 -29.45 22.56 7.54
C HIS A 502 -28.79 22.92 6.19
N SER A 503 -29.51 23.62 5.31
CA SER A 503 -29.03 23.99 3.96
C SER A 503 -28.01 25.14 3.99
N ASP A 504 -28.18 26.09 4.92
CA ASP A 504 -27.23 27.20 5.14
C ASP A 504 -25.89 26.73 5.74
N ILE A 505 -24.79 27.00 5.03
CA ILE A 505 -23.39 26.67 5.38
C ILE A 505 -22.95 27.33 6.68
N TYR A 506 -23.52 28.48 7.03
CA TYR A 506 -23.17 29.21 8.25
C TYR A 506 -23.99 28.78 9.48
N CYS A 507 -24.99 27.92 9.30
CA CYS A 507 -25.77 27.39 10.41
C CYS A 507 -24.96 26.34 11.19
N ALA A 508 -25.00 26.38 12.52
CA ALA A 508 -24.35 25.38 13.37
C ALA A 508 -24.85 23.94 13.10
N LEU A 509 -26.04 23.81 12.52
CA LEU A 509 -26.68 22.56 12.15
C LEU A 509 -26.32 22.07 10.74
N TYR A 510 -25.46 22.78 10.01
CA TYR A 510 -25.03 22.41 8.65
C TYR A 510 -24.27 21.08 8.58
N ASN A 511 -23.49 20.77 9.62
CA ASN A 511 -22.75 19.52 9.78
C ASN A 511 -23.43 18.56 10.76
N ALA A 512 -24.54 18.97 11.37
CA ALA A 512 -25.29 18.14 12.29
C ALA A 512 -26.20 17.19 11.49
N LYS A 513 -26.36 15.96 11.97
CA LYS A 513 -27.32 15.00 11.41
C LYS A 513 -28.63 15.10 12.17
N GLY A 514 -29.72 15.26 11.44
CA GLY A 514 -31.07 15.24 11.95
C GLY A 514 -31.91 14.21 11.21
N GLU A 515 -32.92 13.68 11.87
CA GLU A 515 -33.89 12.74 11.29
C GLU A 515 -35.28 13.36 11.34
N VAL A 516 -36.01 13.34 10.22
CA VAL A 516 -37.37 13.83 10.15
C VAL A 516 -38.32 12.84 10.85
N ILE A 517 -38.92 13.24 11.96
CA ILE A 517 -39.83 12.41 12.75
C ILE A 517 -41.30 12.62 12.34
N GLU A 518 -41.64 13.79 11.81
CA GLU A 518 -43.00 14.09 11.37
C GLU A 518 -42.97 15.03 10.16
N ASP A 519 -43.75 14.70 9.14
CA ASP A 519 -43.91 15.50 7.92
C ASP A 519 -45.27 16.20 7.95
N LEU A 520 -45.23 17.54 7.95
CA LEU A 520 -46.42 18.40 8.00
C LEU A 520 -46.68 19.07 6.64
N GLY A 521 -46.16 18.52 5.55
CA GLY A 521 -46.32 19.06 4.19
C GLY A 521 -45.12 19.92 3.80
N ASP A 522 -45.21 21.23 4.00
CA ASP A 522 -44.12 22.18 3.68
C ASP A 522 -43.09 22.30 4.81
N GLU A 523 -43.46 21.85 6.01
CA GLU A 523 -42.64 21.88 7.22
C GLU A 523 -42.44 20.47 7.77
N VAL A 524 -41.30 20.23 8.41
CA VAL A 524 -40.91 18.96 9.01
C VAL A 524 -40.41 19.14 10.43
N TRP A 525 -40.69 18.17 11.30
CA TRP A 525 -40.09 18.09 12.62
C TRP A 525 -38.83 17.24 12.56
N VAL A 526 -37.70 17.81 12.94
CA VAL A 526 -36.39 17.15 12.89
C VAL A 526 -35.88 16.90 14.29
N ALA A 527 -35.51 15.65 14.60
CA ALA A 527 -34.68 15.34 15.76
C ALA A 527 -33.20 15.36 15.41
N TRP A 528 -32.44 16.19 16.09
CA TRP A 528 -31.01 16.29 15.88
C TRP A 528 -30.21 15.32 16.76
N GLU A 529 -29.30 14.55 16.15
CA GLU A 529 -28.53 13.51 16.85
C GLU A 529 -27.62 14.05 17.97
N HIS A 530 -27.09 15.27 17.80
CA HIS A 530 -26.19 15.90 18.77
C HIS A 530 -26.88 16.39 20.05
N TRP A 531 -28.21 16.26 20.15
CA TRP A 531 -29.00 16.62 21.34
C TRP A 531 -29.57 15.43 22.10
N LYS A 532 -29.01 14.21 21.94
CA LYS A 532 -29.45 12.98 22.61
C LYS A 532 -29.55 13.04 24.15
N ASP A 533 -29.10 14.11 24.84
CA ASP A 533 -29.14 14.23 26.31
C ASP A 533 -29.90 15.43 26.91
N LYS A 534 -30.68 16.22 26.14
CA LYS A 534 -31.50 17.35 26.69
C LYS A 534 -33.00 17.21 26.40
N PRO A 535 -33.92 17.78 27.22
CA PRO A 535 -35.36 17.47 27.18
C PRO A 535 -36.20 18.13 26.06
N LYS A 536 -35.61 18.98 25.21
CA LYS A 536 -36.27 19.51 24.00
C LYS A 536 -35.42 19.11 22.79
N LYS A 537 -35.83 18.07 22.06
CA LYS A 537 -35.01 17.40 21.04
C LYS A 537 -35.55 17.48 19.62
N THR A 538 -36.62 18.22 19.38
CA THR A 538 -37.26 18.31 18.08
C THR A 538 -37.59 19.77 17.81
N ASP A 539 -37.20 20.26 16.65
CA ASP A 539 -37.52 21.61 16.17
C ASP A 539 -38.15 21.50 14.78
N ARG A 540 -38.99 22.48 14.44
CA ARG A 540 -39.73 22.53 13.17
C ARG A 540 -38.98 23.40 12.16
N TYR A 541 -38.81 22.89 10.95
CA TYR A 541 -38.12 23.56 9.84
C TYR A 541 -38.94 23.47 8.56
N PHE A 542 -38.82 24.45 7.67
CA PHE A 542 -39.32 24.30 6.31
C PHE A 542 -38.43 23.33 5.53
N LYS A 543 -39.01 22.59 4.58
CA LYS A 543 -38.23 21.66 3.74
C LYS A 543 -37.13 22.38 2.97
N ASP A 544 -37.35 23.63 2.57
CA ASP A 544 -36.37 24.46 1.85
C ASP A 544 -35.15 24.86 2.69
N ASP A 545 -35.29 24.89 4.02
CA ASP A 545 -34.20 25.21 4.95
C ASP A 545 -33.29 24.01 5.23
N LEU A 546 -33.63 22.85 4.68
CA LEU A 546 -32.95 21.59 4.92
C LEU A 546 -32.39 21.02 3.62
N ARG A 547 -31.35 20.20 3.76
CA ARG A 547 -30.77 19.39 2.69
C ARG A 547 -30.68 17.95 3.14
N LEU A 548 -30.83 17.02 2.20
CA LEU A 548 -30.60 15.61 2.46
C LEU A 548 -29.09 15.35 2.58
N LEU A 549 -28.72 14.45 3.50
CA LEU A 549 -27.34 14.01 3.73
C LEU A 549 -27.04 12.62 3.16
#